data_AF-A0A3B5MWZ1-F1
#
_entry.id   AF-A0A3B5MWZ1-F1
#
_cell.length_a   1.000
_cell.length_b   1.000
_cell.length_c   1.000
_cell.angle_alpha   90.00
_cell.angle_beta   90.00
_cell.angle_gamma   90.00
#
_symmetry.space_group_name_H-M   'P 1'
#
loop_
_entity.id
_entity.type
_entity.pdbx_description
1 polymer ?
#
loop_
_entity_poly.entity_id
_entity_poly.type
_entity_poly.pdbx_seq_one_letter_code
_entity_poly.pdbx_strand_id
1 'polypeptide(L)'
;TVCNTSPIYVLTFAHCCDWLSHYNDLRNSTLVLIDSLVSTDMGQISTTTTTRLPFRGTLYKKMYGRENSQLRFIRDSLEQIYNLYRHGDMSAAGWDDGKTTNFLESINRQIVELNECVSALQLELRLTGVLTRVLLLQGGRDGWEMLRRATEQNLIQLEQLGNRIKANRGQH
;
A
#
# COMPACT_ATOMS: atom_id res chain seq x y z
N THR A 1 -24.30 -17.23 -5.23
CA THR A 1 -23.09 -18.04 -5.01
C THR A 1 -22.72 -17.91 -3.55
N VAL A 2 -22.75 -19.00 -2.78
CA VAL A 2 -22.52 -18.98 -1.33
C VAL A 2 -21.02 -19.15 -1.08
N CYS A 3 -20.36 -18.11 -0.58
CA CYS A 3 -18.96 -18.17 -0.16
C CYS A 3 -18.89 -18.85 1.22
N ASN A 4 -18.85 -20.18 1.23
CA ASN A 4 -18.70 -20.93 2.48
C ASN A 4 -17.26 -20.82 2.99
N THR A 5 -17.12 -20.45 4.26
CA THR A 5 -15.88 -20.31 5.04
C THR A 5 -15.20 -21.64 5.37
N SER A 6 -15.33 -22.67 4.52
CA SER A 6 -14.71 -23.96 4.74
C SER A 6 -13.22 -23.95 4.33
N PRO A 7 -12.29 -24.48 5.15
CA PRO A 7 -10.85 -24.34 4.94
C PRO A 7 -10.24 -25.15 3.78
N ILE A 8 -11.06 -25.82 2.95
CA ILE A 8 -10.59 -26.92 2.08
C ILE A 8 -10.44 -26.53 0.60
N TYR A 9 -10.94 -25.38 0.13
CA TYR A 9 -10.79 -24.98 -1.28
C TYR A 9 -10.26 -23.55 -1.47
N VAL A 10 -8.94 -23.42 -1.46
CA VAL A 10 -8.17 -22.17 -1.60
C VAL A 10 -8.39 -21.47 -2.95
N LEU A 11 -8.83 -22.18 -3.99
CA LEU A 11 -9.12 -21.62 -5.33
C LEU A 11 -10.38 -20.73 -5.37
N THR A 12 -11.21 -20.71 -4.33
CA THR A 12 -12.48 -19.94 -4.32
C THR A 12 -12.36 -18.53 -3.70
N PHE A 13 -11.27 -18.24 -2.99
CA PHE A 13 -11.18 -17.02 -2.17
C PHE A 13 -11.06 -15.73 -3.01
N ALA A 14 -10.29 -15.74 -4.10
CA ALA A 14 -10.16 -14.58 -4.98
C ALA A 14 -11.44 -14.27 -5.79
N HIS A 15 -12.27 -15.29 -6.06
CA HIS A 15 -13.53 -15.13 -6.78
C HIS A 15 -14.66 -14.53 -5.93
N CYS A 16 -14.55 -14.62 -4.59
CA CYS A 16 -15.48 -14.04 -3.62
C CYS A 16 -15.02 -12.67 -3.09
N CYS A 17 -13.88 -12.15 -3.53
CA CYS A 17 -13.35 -10.89 -3.02
C CYS A 17 -14.01 -9.70 -3.71
N ASP A 18 -14.88 -9.00 -2.97
CA ASP A 18 -15.63 -7.84 -3.47
C ASP A 18 -14.73 -6.61 -3.69
N TRP A 19 -13.60 -6.51 -2.99
CA TRP A 19 -12.60 -5.47 -3.19
C TRP A 19 -12.15 -5.34 -4.67
N LEU A 20 -12.03 -6.47 -5.40
CA LEU A 20 -11.61 -6.46 -6.81
C LEU A 20 -12.61 -5.74 -7.74
N SER A 21 -13.87 -5.65 -7.34
CA SER A 21 -14.93 -4.95 -8.06
C SER A 21 -14.70 -3.44 -8.05
N HIS A 22 -14.24 -2.89 -6.91
CA HIS A 22 -13.97 -1.46 -6.70
C HIS A 22 -12.50 -1.07 -6.83
N TYR A 23 -11.62 -2.05 -7.00
CA TYR A 23 -10.18 -1.89 -7.01
C TYR A 23 -9.65 -0.78 -7.93
N ASN A 24 -10.22 -0.63 -9.13
CA ASN A 24 -9.77 0.38 -10.08
C ASN A 24 -9.97 1.80 -9.56
N ASP A 25 -11.07 2.05 -8.84
CA ASP A 25 -11.39 3.37 -8.29
C ASP A 25 -10.53 3.67 -7.06
N LEU A 26 -10.39 2.67 -6.18
CA LEU A 26 -9.62 2.78 -4.94
C LEU A 26 -8.14 3.03 -5.20
N ARG A 27 -7.54 2.30 -6.14
CA ARG A 27 -6.12 2.44 -6.47
C ARG A 27 -5.82 3.83 -7.07
N ASN A 28 -6.66 4.27 -8.03
CA ASN A 28 -6.50 5.57 -8.69
C ASN A 28 -6.64 6.71 -7.67
N SER A 29 -7.62 6.60 -6.76
CA SER A 29 -7.79 7.55 -5.66
C SER A 29 -6.54 7.63 -4.78
N THR A 30 -5.98 6.48 -4.39
CA THR A 30 -4.83 6.44 -3.47
C THR A 30 -3.58 7.07 -4.08
N LEU A 31 -3.27 6.79 -5.35
CA LEU A 31 -2.12 7.39 -6.04
C LEU A 31 -2.28 8.90 -6.26
N VAL A 32 -3.48 9.36 -6.59
CA VAL A 32 -3.75 10.81 -6.69
C VAL A 32 -3.58 11.49 -5.33
N LEU A 33 -4.05 10.84 -4.25
CA LEU A 33 -4.00 11.41 -2.92
C LEU A 33 -2.57 11.52 -2.36
N ILE A 34 -1.72 10.50 -2.54
CA ILE A 34 -0.30 10.53 -2.10
C ILE A 34 0.52 11.62 -2.81
N ASP A 35 0.22 11.90 -4.08
CA ASP A 35 0.84 13.00 -4.82
C ASP A 35 0.34 14.36 -4.32
N SER A 36 -0.95 14.45 -4.02
CA SER A 36 -1.60 15.69 -3.59
C SER A 36 -1.20 16.18 -2.20
N LEU A 37 -0.57 15.36 -1.35
CA LEU A 37 -0.21 15.72 0.04
C LEU A 37 0.67 16.97 0.13
N VAL A 38 1.47 17.23 -0.90
CA VAL A 38 2.33 18.41 -0.99
C VAL A 38 1.48 19.66 -1.18
N SER A 39 1.60 20.62 -0.27
CA SER A 39 0.99 21.94 -0.40
C SER A 39 1.69 22.77 -1.49
N THR A 40 0.94 23.56 -2.27
CA THR A 40 1.48 24.40 -3.35
C THR A 40 2.56 25.40 -2.90
N ASP A 41 2.60 25.72 -1.61
CA ASP A 41 3.56 26.66 -1.01
C ASP A 41 4.89 26.00 -0.59
N MET A 42 5.07 24.70 -0.83
CA MET A 42 6.21 23.93 -0.28
C MET A 42 7.56 24.20 -0.95
N GLY A 43 7.60 24.96 -2.05
CA GLY A 43 8.82 25.19 -2.83
C GLY A 43 9.42 23.88 -3.37
N GLN A 44 10.40 23.99 -4.28
CA GLN A 44 11.03 22.81 -4.84
C GLN A 44 12.03 22.23 -3.83
N ILE A 45 11.70 21.08 -3.22
CA ILE A 45 12.61 20.36 -2.32
C ILE A 45 13.82 19.89 -3.14
N SER A 46 14.96 20.57 -2.97
CA SER A 46 16.25 20.15 -3.51
C SER A 46 16.77 18.98 -2.69
N THR A 47 16.39 17.75 -3.05
CA THR A 47 16.96 16.54 -2.47
C THR A 47 18.43 16.41 -2.89
N THR A 48 19.34 17.11 -2.19
CA THR A 48 20.80 17.01 -2.38
C THR A 48 21.35 15.71 -1.80
N THR A 49 20.64 15.08 -0.87
CA THR A 49 21.01 13.79 -0.28
C THR A 49 20.43 12.64 -1.10
N THR A 50 21.28 12.08 -1.96
CA THR A 50 20.98 10.95 -2.86
C THR A 50 20.87 9.61 -2.12
N THR A 51 20.22 9.56 -0.95
CA THR A 51 19.92 8.28 -0.30
C THR A 51 18.77 7.62 -1.06
N ARG A 52 19.09 6.99 -2.20
CA ARG A 52 18.14 6.11 -2.90
C ARG A 52 17.77 4.99 -1.95
N LEU A 53 16.58 5.05 -1.38
CA LEU A 53 16.04 3.96 -0.61
C LEU A 53 16.03 2.72 -1.52
N PRO A 54 16.67 1.61 -1.12
CA PRO A 54 16.71 0.42 -1.95
C PRO A 54 15.29 -0.14 -2.08
N PHE A 55 14.66 0.14 -3.22
CA PHE A 55 13.36 -0.40 -3.58
C PHE A 55 13.46 -1.93 -3.64
N ARG A 56 12.67 -2.64 -2.80
CA ARG A 56 12.70 -4.11 -2.73
C ARG A 56 11.89 -4.76 -3.84
N GLY A 57 12.21 -4.48 -5.10
CA GLY A 57 11.59 -5.12 -6.25
C GLY A 57 11.71 -6.65 -6.23
N THR A 58 12.71 -7.21 -5.54
CA THR A 58 12.86 -8.66 -5.34
C THR A 58 11.74 -9.27 -4.50
N LEU A 59 11.16 -8.52 -3.55
CA LEU A 59 10.03 -8.97 -2.74
C LEU A 59 8.76 -9.04 -3.57
N TYR A 60 8.46 -7.98 -4.34
CA TYR A 60 7.35 -7.96 -5.29
C TYR A 60 7.47 -9.07 -6.35
N LYS A 61 8.69 -9.32 -6.86
CA LYS A 61 8.96 -10.44 -7.78
C LYS A 61 8.63 -11.81 -7.18
N LYS A 62 8.94 -12.05 -5.91
CA LYS A 62 8.57 -13.29 -5.21
C LYS A 62 7.06 -13.46 -5.10
N MET A 63 6.32 -12.35 -4.97
CA MET A 63 4.87 -12.38 -4.89
C MET A 63 4.20 -12.71 -6.23
N TYR A 64 4.82 -12.42 -7.36
CA TYR A 64 4.28 -12.82 -8.68
C TYR A 64 4.10 -14.34 -8.82
N GLY A 65 4.89 -15.16 -8.12
CA GLY A 65 4.75 -16.63 -8.13
C GLY A 65 3.89 -17.20 -6.99
N ARG A 66 3.23 -16.36 -6.18
CA ARG A 66 2.47 -16.79 -4.98
C ARG A 66 1.06 -16.23 -4.98
N GLU A 67 0.25 -16.61 -5.97
CA GLU A 67 -1.10 -16.08 -6.20
C GLU A 67 -1.97 -16.04 -4.93
N ASN A 68 -2.02 -17.14 -4.18
CA ASN A 68 -2.80 -17.25 -2.93
C ASN A 68 -2.34 -16.32 -1.80
N SER A 69 -1.16 -15.71 -1.93
CA SER A 69 -0.59 -14.80 -0.92
C SER A 69 -0.56 -13.35 -1.38
N GLN A 70 -0.98 -13.04 -2.63
CA GLN A 70 -0.92 -11.69 -3.17
C GLN A 70 -1.91 -10.73 -2.50
N LEU A 71 -3.19 -11.12 -2.34
CA LEU A 71 -4.19 -10.28 -1.66
C LEU A 71 -3.78 -9.96 -0.22
N ARG A 72 -3.28 -10.96 0.50
CA ARG A 72 -2.77 -10.80 1.87
C ARG A 72 -1.58 -9.86 1.89
N PHE A 73 -0.62 -10.05 0.99
CA PHE A 73 0.53 -9.16 0.87
C PHE A 73 0.09 -7.72 0.59
N ILE A 74 -0.88 -7.49 -0.29
CA ILE A 74 -1.43 -6.15 -0.56
C ILE A 74 -2.00 -5.53 0.71
N ARG A 75 -2.88 -6.24 1.42
CA ARG A 75 -3.45 -5.78 2.68
C ARG A 75 -2.36 -5.43 3.71
N ASP A 76 -1.45 -6.36 3.98
CA ASP A 76 -0.41 -6.18 4.99
C ASP A 76 0.50 -4.98 4.63
N SER A 77 0.74 -4.75 3.34
CA SER A 77 1.48 -3.58 2.86
C SER A 77 0.76 -2.28 3.17
N LEU A 78 -0.56 -2.24 2.90
CA LEU A 78 -1.40 -1.09 3.13
C LEU A 78 -1.52 -0.78 4.62
N GLU A 79 -1.67 -1.79 5.49
CA GLU A 79 -1.66 -1.62 6.95
C GLU A 79 -0.35 -1.00 7.45
N GLN A 80 0.78 -1.42 6.89
CA GLN A 80 2.08 -0.86 7.24
C GLN A 80 2.22 0.59 6.81
N ILE A 81 1.76 0.94 5.60
CA ILE A 81 1.72 2.33 5.13
C ILE A 81 0.78 3.15 6.03
N TYR A 82 -0.43 2.68 6.28
CA TYR A 82 -1.42 3.36 7.11
C TYR A 82 -0.87 3.68 8.49
N ASN A 83 -0.29 2.70 9.18
CA ASN A 83 0.25 2.87 10.51
C ASN A 83 1.42 3.86 10.54
N LEU A 84 2.23 3.88 9.49
CA LEU A 84 3.38 4.79 9.38
C LEU A 84 2.95 6.26 9.34
N TYR A 85 1.92 6.56 8.56
CA TYR A 85 1.38 7.91 8.42
C TYR A 85 0.48 8.28 9.59
N ARG A 86 -0.32 7.35 10.11
CA ARG A 86 -1.23 7.61 11.23
C ARG A 86 -0.51 7.85 12.56
N HIS A 87 0.59 7.14 12.80
CA HIS A 87 1.30 7.18 14.09
C HIS A 87 2.63 7.91 14.04
N GLY A 88 3.10 8.30 12.86
CA GLY A 88 4.31 9.09 12.72
C GLY A 88 4.05 10.57 13.01
N ASP A 89 5.04 11.24 13.60
CA ASP A 89 5.01 12.69 13.81
C ASP A 89 5.30 13.43 12.49
N MET A 90 4.23 13.75 11.76
CA MET A 90 4.25 14.45 10.47
C MET A 90 4.32 15.97 10.61
N SER A 91 4.49 16.53 11.82
CA SER A 91 4.53 17.99 12.04
C SER A 91 5.58 18.70 11.18
N ALA A 92 6.70 18.03 10.92
CA ALA A 92 7.78 18.55 10.07
C ALA A 92 7.54 18.37 8.56
N ALA A 93 6.54 17.57 8.16
CA ALA A 93 6.28 17.24 6.75
C ALA A 93 5.77 18.46 5.97
N GLY A 94 4.97 19.33 6.60
CA GLY A 94 4.35 20.50 5.95
C GLY A 94 3.22 20.15 4.97
N TRP A 95 2.72 18.91 5.01
CA TRP A 95 1.61 18.46 4.17
C TRP A 95 0.27 19.05 4.61
N ASP A 96 -0.68 19.05 3.68
CA ASP A 96 -2.05 19.45 3.97
C ASP A 96 -2.77 18.36 4.81
N ASP A 97 -3.27 18.73 5.98
CA ASP A 97 -3.92 17.81 6.92
C ASP A 97 -5.19 17.17 6.35
N GLY A 98 -5.97 17.93 5.57
CA GLY A 98 -7.19 17.44 4.93
C GLY A 98 -6.88 16.41 3.85
N LYS A 99 -5.90 16.68 3.00
CA LYS A 99 -5.45 15.73 1.98
C LYS A 99 -4.79 14.49 2.61
N THR A 100 -4.05 14.66 3.70
CA THR A 100 -3.46 13.56 4.46
C THR A 100 -4.54 12.67 5.07
N THR A 101 -5.60 13.28 5.61
CA THR A 101 -6.77 12.55 6.11
C THR A 101 -7.45 11.76 4.99
N ASN A 102 -7.73 12.38 3.86
CA ASN A 102 -8.34 11.72 2.70
C ASN A 102 -7.49 10.53 2.20
N PHE A 103 -6.17 10.70 2.16
CA PHE A 103 -5.23 9.62 1.80
C PHE A 103 -5.34 8.44 2.76
N LEU A 104 -5.31 8.70 4.08
CA LEU A 104 -5.44 7.67 5.11
C LEU A 104 -6.79 6.96 5.06
N GLU A 105 -7.88 7.68 4.82
CA GLU A 105 -9.22 7.11 4.67
C GLU A 105 -9.30 6.18 3.45
N SER A 106 -8.71 6.59 2.32
CA SER A 106 -8.65 5.76 1.10
C SER A 106 -7.86 4.46 1.31
N ILE A 107 -6.74 4.52 2.04
CA ILE A 107 -6.00 3.31 2.43
C ILE A 107 -6.80 2.45 3.41
N ASN A 108 -7.39 3.05 4.44
CA ASN A 108 -8.15 2.32 5.45
C ASN A 108 -9.34 1.56 4.83
N ARG A 109 -10.03 2.19 3.89
CA ARG A 109 -11.11 1.55 3.14
C ARG A 109 -10.64 0.29 2.42
N GLN A 110 -9.50 0.35 1.72
CA GLN A 110 -8.93 -0.83 1.06
C GLN A 110 -8.55 -1.92 2.06
N ILE A 111 -7.99 -1.57 3.22
CA ILE A 111 -7.65 -2.53 4.28
C ILE A 111 -8.91 -3.26 4.78
N VAL A 112 -9.98 -2.51 5.07
CA VAL A 112 -11.25 -3.07 5.55
C VAL A 112 -11.84 -4.03 4.53
N GLU A 113 -11.96 -3.60 3.26
CA GLU A 113 -12.50 -4.45 2.20
C GLU A 113 -11.62 -5.69 1.93
N LEU A 114 -10.29 -5.56 1.99
CA LEU A 114 -9.38 -6.70 1.85
C LEU A 114 -9.47 -7.67 3.02
N ASN A 115 -9.77 -7.21 4.24
CA ASN A 115 -9.91 -8.09 5.41
C ASN A 115 -11.08 -9.06 5.27
N GLU A 116 -12.12 -8.70 4.52
CA GLU A 116 -13.20 -9.62 4.16
C GLU A 116 -12.71 -10.73 3.21
N CYS A 117 -11.67 -10.44 2.42
CA CYS A 117 -11.10 -11.35 1.43
C CYS A 117 -9.97 -12.25 1.95
N VAL A 118 -9.37 -11.97 3.12
CA VAL A 118 -8.20 -12.74 3.59
C VAL A 118 -8.35 -13.16 5.05
N SER A 119 -8.19 -14.46 5.32
CA SER A 119 -8.23 -14.97 6.69
C SER A 119 -7.09 -14.40 7.54
N ALA A 120 -7.35 -14.19 8.84
CA ALA A 120 -6.46 -13.57 9.82
C ALA A 120 -5.17 -14.35 10.13
N LEU A 121 -4.98 -15.56 9.58
CA LEU A 121 -3.74 -16.33 9.77
C LEU A 121 -2.56 -15.55 9.17
N GLN A 122 -1.61 -15.13 9.99
CA GLN A 122 -0.50 -14.25 9.60
C GLN A 122 0.43 -14.93 8.57
N LEU A 123 0.73 -14.23 7.47
CA LEU A 123 1.92 -14.49 6.68
C LEU A 123 2.94 -13.44 7.09
N GLU A 124 4.00 -13.83 7.80
CA GLU A 124 5.07 -12.89 8.19
C GLU A 124 5.95 -12.53 6.98
N LEU A 125 5.45 -11.70 6.06
CA LEU A 125 6.27 -11.01 5.07
C LEU A 125 6.32 -9.52 5.41
N ARG A 126 7.24 -9.16 6.31
CA ARG A 126 7.41 -7.79 6.81
C ARG A 126 8.02 -6.88 5.75
N LEU A 127 7.22 -5.95 5.20
CA LEU A 127 7.70 -4.78 4.42
C LEU A 127 8.31 -3.71 5.34
N THR A 128 7.99 -3.75 6.65
CA THR A 128 8.31 -2.76 7.68
C THR A 128 9.80 -2.46 7.77
N GLY A 129 10.66 -3.45 7.54
CA GLY A 129 12.11 -3.23 7.58
C GLY A 129 12.63 -2.17 6.60
N VAL A 130 11.87 -1.80 5.56
CA VAL A 130 12.25 -0.76 4.58
C VAL A 130 11.59 0.57 4.92
N LEU A 131 10.27 0.59 5.10
CA LEU A 131 9.50 1.82 5.35
C LEU A 131 9.85 2.46 6.71
N THR A 132 10.04 1.64 7.76
CA THR A 132 10.48 2.13 9.09
C THR A 132 11.93 2.65 9.06
N ARG A 133 12.78 2.12 8.18
CA ARG A 133 14.17 2.57 8.02
C ARG A 133 14.25 3.95 7.36
N VAL A 134 13.25 4.35 6.57
CA VAL A 134 13.17 5.68 5.95
C VAL A 134 13.03 6.77 7.00
N LEU A 135 12.06 6.63 7.92
CA LEU A 135 11.82 7.62 8.98
C LEU A 135 13.02 7.77 9.91
N LEU A 136 13.70 6.66 10.21
CA LEU A 136 14.85 6.64 11.13
C LEU A 136 16.11 7.35 10.59
N LEU A 137 16.24 7.53 9.27
CA LEU A 137 17.51 7.93 8.67
C LEU A 137 17.65 9.42 8.35
N GLN A 138 16.56 10.20 8.28
CA GLN A 138 16.65 11.58 7.81
C GLN A 138 15.91 12.62 8.65
N GLY A 139 14.81 12.26 9.32
CA GLY A 139 14.02 13.21 10.12
C GLY A 139 13.56 14.46 9.33
N GLY A 140 12.77 15.31 9.98
CA GLY A 140 12.36 16.60 9.39
C GLY A 140 11.57 16.49 8.08
N ARG A 141 11.53 17.59 7.33
CA ARG A 141 10.76 17.70 6.08
C ARG A 141 11.26 16.75 4.98
N ASP A 142 12.58 16.69 4.78
CA ASP A 142 13.18 15.90 3.70
C ASP A 142 12.97 14.40 3.90
N GLY A 143 13.06 13.92 5.15
CA GLY A 143 12.78 12.52 5.48
C GLY A 143 11.32 12.12 5.18
N TRP A 144 10.37 13.00 5.49
CA TRP A 144 8.96 12.80 5.17
C TRP A 144 8.71 12.80 3.65
N GLU A 145 9.31 13.70 2.89
CA GLU A 145 9.18 13.72 1.44
C GLU A 145 9.81 12.48 0.78
N MET A 146 10.97 12.01 1.27
CA MET A 146 11.54 10.75 0.78
C MET A 146 10.64 9.56 1.10
N LEU A 147 10.01 9.55 2.27
CA LEU A 147 9.04 8.53 2.62
C LEU A 147 7.81 8.56 1.71
N ARG A 148 7.28 9.75 1.38
CA ARG A 148 6.15 9.91 0.46
C ARG A 148 6.43 9.32 -0.91
N ARG A 149 7.57 9.67 -1.50
CA ARG A 149 8.01 9.11 -2.79
C ARG A 149 8.23 7.60 -2.72
N ALA A 150 8.81 7.10 -1.64
CA ALA A 150 8.95 5.66 -1.43
C ALA A 150 7.58 4.97 -1.32
N THR A 151 6.64 5.58 -0.61
CA THR A 151 5.27 5.08 -0.45
C THR A 151 4.55 5.03 -1.78
N GLU A 152 4.62 6.09 -2.59
CA GLU A 152 4.09 6.14 -3.95
C GLU A 152 4.62 4.98 -4.82
N GLN A 153 5.93 4.75 -4.83
CA GLN A 153 6.53 3.63 -5.56
C GLN A 153 6.07 2.27 -5.06
N ASN A 154 5.88 2.10 -3.74
CA ASN A 154 5.31 0.87 -3.20
C ASN A 154 3.85 0.70 -3.64
N LEU A 155 3.03 1.75 -3.60
CA LEU A 155 1.64 1.72 -4.06
C LEU A 155 1.54 1.30 -5.52
N ILE A 156 2.33 1.88 -6.43
CA ILE A 156 2.39 1.49 -7.85
C ILE A 156 2.64 -0.03 -8.01
N GLN A 157 3.45 -0.62 -7.14
CA GLN A 157 3.82 -2.04 -7.24
C GLN A 157 2.76 -2.95 -6.64
N LEU A 158 2.07 -2.50 -5.59
CA LEU A 158 0.85 -3.13 -5.11
C LEU A 158 -0.22 -3.08 -6.19
N GLU A 159 -0.28 -1.98 -6.96
CA GLU A 159 -1.24 -1.87 -8.05
C GLU A 159 -1.00 -2.90 -9.16
N GLN A 160 0.27 -3.13 -9.50
CA GLN A 160 0.67 -4.15 -10.47
C GLN A 160 0.30 -5.55 -9.99
N LEU A 161 0.42 -5.83 -8.68
CA LEU A 161 -0.03 -7.08 -8.10
C LEU A 161 -1.55 -7.23 -8.18
N GLY A 162 -2.33 -6.23 -7.75
CA GLY A 162 -3.80 -6.32 -7.81
C GLY A 162 -4.34 -6.41 -9.25
N ASN A 163 -3.67 -5.78 -10.22
CA ASN A 163 -3.98 -5.93 -11.64
C ASN A 163 -3.83 -7.37 -12.12
N ARG A 164 -2.75 -8.05 -11.70
CA ARG A 164 -2.53 -9.47 -12.04
C ARG A 164 -3.61 -10.36 -11.43
N ILE A 165 -3.95 -10.15 -10.16
CA ILE A 165 -5.02 -10.90 -9.49
C ILE A 165 -6.34 -10.74 -10.25
N LYS A 166 -6.68 -9.50 -10.65
CA LYS A 166 -7.89 -9.21 -11.41
C LYS A 166 -7.88 -9.86 -12.80
N ALA A 167 -6.75 -9.83 -13.50
CA ALA A 167 -6.61 -10.46 -14.81
C ALA A 167 -6.77 -11.98 -14.73
N ASN A 168 -6.17 -12.63 -13.74
CA ASN A 168 -6.28 -14.08 -13.54
C ASN A 168 -7.73 -14.51 -13.23
N ARG A 169 -8.53 -13.66 -12.57
CA ARG A 169 -9.97 -13.92 -12.33
C ARG A 169 -10.80 -13.96 -13.62
N GLY A 170 -10.42 -13.21 -14.65
CA GLY A 170 -11.14 -13.14 -15.93
C GLY A 170 -10.78 -14.23 -16.93
N GLN A 171 -9.83 -15.12 -16.59
CA GLN A 171 -9.39 -16.23 -17.44
C GLN A 171 -10.03 -17.58 -17.06
N HIS A 172 -10.91 -17.59 -16.05
CA HIS A 172 -11.69 -18.73 -15.55
C HIS A 172 -13.18 -18.42 -15.61
#